data_AF-A0A955K9V5-F1
#
_entry.id   AF-A0A955K9V5-F1
#
_cell.length_a   1.000
_cell.length_b   1.000
_cell.length_c   1.000
_cell.angle_alpha   90.00
_cell.angle_beta   90.00
_cell.angle_gamma   90.00
#
_symmetry.space_group_name_H-M   'P 1'
#
loop_
_entity.id
_entity.type
_entity.pdbx_description
1 polymer ?
#
loop_
_entity_poly.entity_id
_entity_poly.type
_entity_poly.pdbx_seq_one_letter_code
_entity_poly.pdbx_strand_id
1 'polypeptide(L)' 'MNTLGYTSGPEDGIYGPLTYAGVTAYQRAKNLRYIDGIVGPETSAALNRL' A
#
# COMPACT_ATOMS: atom_id res chain seq x y z
N MET A 1 -0.54 1.86 -6.05
CA MET A 1 -0.66 2.81 -4.93
C MET A 1 -0.79 4.24 -5.43
N ASN A 2 0.13 4.72 -6.28
CA ASN A 2 0.00 6.02 -6.96
C ASN A 2 -1.38 6.21 -7.61
N THR A 3 -1.86 5.22 -8.37
CA THR A 3 -3.19 5.23 -9.02
C THR A 3 -4.36 5.31 -8.05
N LEU A 4 -4.14 4.93 -6.79
CA LEU A 4 -5.12 4.98 -5.70
C LEU A 4 -4.99 6.27 -4.86
N GLY A 5 -4.11 7.19 -5.25
CA GLY A 5 -3.84 8.44 -4.52
C GLY A 5 -2.85 8.31 -3.36
N TYR A 6 -2.20 7.15 -3.20
CA TYR A 6 -1.17 6.93 -2.18
C TYR A 6 0.20 6.97 -2.84
N THR A 7 0.88 8.11 -2.76
CA THR A 7 2.20 8.32 -3.37
C THR A 7 3.20 7.26 -2.91
N SER A 8 3.69 6.46 -3.85
CA SER A 8 4.56 5.30 -3.62
C SER A 8 5.89 5.36 -4.37
N GLY A 9 6.25 6.50 -4.94
CA GLY A 9 7.47 6.65 -5.76
C GLY A 9 7.29 6.14 -7.20
N PRO A 10 8.38 6.04 -7.98
CA PRO A 10 8.34 5.57 -9.37
C PRO A 10 7.89 4.10 -9.49
N GLU A 11 7.30 3.73 -10.64
CA GLU A 11 6.86 2.36 -10.94
C GLU A 11 8.01 1.53 -11.54
N ASP A 12 9.11 1.42 -10.80
CA ASP A 12 10.36 0.78 -11.23
C ASP A 12 10.50 -0.69 -10.76
N GLY A 13 9.52 -1.19 -10.00
CA GLY A 13 9.52 -2.53 -9.43
C GLY A 13 10.35 -2.67 -8.14
N ILE A 14 10.93 -1.59 -7.62
CA ILE A 14 11.72 -1.60 -6.38
C ILE A 14 10.82 -1.29 -5.19
N TYR A 15 10.86 -2.17 -4.19
CA TYR A 15 10.19 -1.92 -2.92
C TYR A 15 11.05 -1.05 -2.00
N GLY A 16 11.06 0.26 -2.27
CA GLY A 16 11.82 1.24 -1.49
C GLY A 16 11.03 1.93 -0.37
N PRO A 17 11.65 2.89 0.33
CA PRO A 17 11.00 3.66 1.40
C PRO A 17 9.73 4.39 0.95
N LEU A 18 9.67 4.85 -0.30
CA LEU A 18 8.49 5.50 -0.86
C LEU A 18 7.34 4.50 -1.07
N THR A 19 7.65 3.30 -1.59
CA THR A 19 6.66 2.23 -1.77
C THR A 19 6.08 1.82 -0.42
N TYR A 20 6.95 1.63 0.59
CA TYR A 20 6.55 1.36 1.96
C TYR A 20 5.62 2.45 2.53
N ALA A 21 5.95 3.73 2.32
CA ALA A 21 5.11 4.84 2.76
C ALA A 21 3.73 4.84 2.08
N GLY A 22 3.67 4.58 0.77
CA GLY A 22 2.41 4.47 0.04
C GLY A 22 1.53 3.30 0.54
N VAL A 23 2.14 2.13 0.79
CA VAL A 23 1.40 0.96 1.31
C VAL A 23 0.90 1.22 2.72
N THR A 24 1.73 1.73 3.64
CA THR A 24 1.27 2.04 5.00
C THR A 24 0.19 3.11 5.05
N ALA A 25 0.25 4.13 4.17
CA ALA A 25 -0.81 5.13 4.03
C ALA A 25 -2.13 4.49 3.57
N TYR A 26 -2.08 3.58 2.59
CA TYR A 26 -3.24 2.80 2.16
C TYR A 26 -3.84 1.95 3.29
N GLN A 27 -2.99 1.18 3.98
CA GLN A 27 -3.40 0.33 5.10
C GLN A 27 -4.10 1.13 6.21
N ARG A 28 -3.56 2.31 6.56
CA ARG A 28 -4.19 3.25 7.52
C ARG A 28 -5.56 3.72 7.03
N ALA A 29 -5.64 4.18 5.78
CA ALA A 29 -6.88 4.72 5.22
C ALA A 29 -7.99 3.66 5.10
N LYS A 30 -7.62 2.39 4.96
CA LYS A 30 -8.57 1.26 4.94
C LYS A 30 -8.84 0.65 6.32
N ASN A 31 -8.26 1.22 7.39
CA ASN A 31 -8.37 0.71 8.77
C ASN A 31 -8.01 -0.78 8.87
N LEU A 32 -6.96 -1.21 8.16
CA LEU A 32 -6.50 -2.60 8.24
C LEU A 32 -5.83 -2.87 9.59
N ARG A 33 -5.87 -4.12 10.03
CA ARG A 33 -5.26 -4.53 11.30
C ARG A 33 -3.75 -4.31 11.31
N TYR A 34 -3.09 -4.61 10.18
CA TYR A 34 -1.64 -4.50 10.04
C TYR A 34 -1.27 -3.28 9.20
N ILE A 35 -0.44 -2.40 9.78
CA ILE A 35 0.12 -1.20 9.14
C ILE A 35 1.64 -1.35 9.12
N ASP A 36 2.09 -2.44 8.51
CA ASP A 36 3.48 -2.89 8.47
C ASP A 36 4.13 -2.61 7.12
N GLY A 37 3.40 -2.01 6.18
CA GLY A 37 3.88 -1.78 4.82
C GLY A 37 4.13 -3.07 4.06
N ILE A 38 3.49 -4.19 4.44
CA ILE A 38 3.57 -5.46 3.74
C ILE A 38 2.25 -5.71 3.03
N VAL A 39 2.32 -6.05 1.74
CA VAL A 39 1.13 -6.44 0.96
C VAL A 39 0.81 -7.91 1.24
N GLY A 40 0.27 -8.17 2.42
CA GLY A 40 -0.22 -9.49 2.84
C GLY A 40 -1.69 -9.75 2.43
N PRO A 41 -2.28 -10.90 2.82
CA PRO A 41 -3.63 -11.29 2.40
C PRO A 41 -4.71 -10.24 2.67
N GLU A 42 -4.67 -9.57 3.82
CA GLU A 42 -5.64 -8.52 4.17
C GLU A 42 -5.50 -7.29 3.27
N THR A 43 -4.26 -6.87 2.98
CA THR A 43 -3.99 -5.72 2.10
C THR A 43 -4.39 -6.05 0.66
N SER A 44 -4.05 -7.25 0.17
CA SER A 44 -4.44 -7.73 -1.16
C SER A 44 -5.97 -7.86 -1.29
N ALA A 45 -6.65 -8.39 -0.28
CA ALA A 45 -8.11 -8.49 -0.28
C ALA A 45 -8.77 -7.10 -0.31
N ALA A 46 -8.22 -6.12 0.40
CA ALA A 46 -8.70 -4.74 0.34
C ALA A 46 -8.50 -4.11 -1.04
N LEU A 47 -7.34 -4.36 -1.69
CA LEU A 47 -7.04 -3.86 -3.04
C LEU A 47 -7.99 -4.44 -4.10
N ASN A 48 -8.36 -5.72 -3.98
CA ASN A 48 -9.25 -6.40 -4.92
C ASN A 48 -10.74 -6.02 -4.79
N ARG A 49 -11.10 -5.23 -3.78
CA ARG A 49 -12.48 -4.75 -3.54
C ARG A 49 -12.73 -3.34 -4.08
N LEU A 50 -11.71 -2.73 -4.68
CA LEU A 50 -11.78 -1.43 -5.36
C LEU A 50 -12.18 -1.64 -6.82
#